data_AF-A0A8T3VXW0-F1
#
_entry.id   AF-A0A8T3VXW0-F1
#
_cell.length_a   1.000
_cell.length_b   1.000
_cell.length_c   1.000
_cell.angle_alpha   90.00
_cell.angle_beta   90.00
_cell.angle_gamma   90.00
#
_symmetry.space_group_name_H-M   'P 1'
#
loop_
_entity.id
_entity.type
_entity.pdbx_description
1 polymer ?
#
loop_
_entity_poly.entity_id
_entity_poly.type
_entity_poly.pdbx_seq_one_letter_code
_entity_poly.pdbx_strand_id
1 'polypeptide(L)'
;MDKKDIIIIILALIIIALLAIGAYDQAREEQIIYHTVNITDTFSLDVPISDNVTKTQVSPHMHIVNDSQNNIEITSFNMGNESTLNLIEDGSQYIYTQESYKLGAEQISLSNHTVWYNRKDSNYIAFFSPENTNDNVIIVCKDNETMARMISTVKY
;
A
#
# COMPACT_ATOMS: atom_id res chain seq x y z
N MET A 1 -56.89 -5.45 13.33
CA MET A 1 -55.42 -5.27 13.43
C MET A 1 -55.21 -4.08 14.32
N ASP A 2 -54.66 -4.30 15.51
CA ASP A 2 -54.53 -3.24 16.50
C ASP A 2 -53.40 -2.30 16.14
N LYS A 3 -53.45 -1.07 16.67
CA LYS A 3 -52.37 -0.08 16.46
C LYS A 3 -51.00 -0.64 16.87
N LYS A 4 -50.95 -1.56 17.84
CA LYS A 4 -49.74 -2.26 18.25
C LYS A 4 -49.20 -3.19 17.16
N ASP A 5 -50.07 -3.94 16.49
CA ASP A 5 -49.69 -4.83 15.38
C ASP A 5 -49.14 -4.02 14.20
N ILE A 6 -49.77 -2.88 13.88
CA ILE A 6 -49.30 -1.96 12.82
C ILE A 6 -47.90 -1.41 13.16
N ILE A 7 -47.67 -0.98 14.40
CA ILE A 7 -46.36 -0.47 14.84
C ILE A 7 -45.28 -1.55 14.76
N ILE A 8 -45.59 -2.79 15.16
CA ILE A 8 -44.65 -3.91 15.10
C ILE A 8 -44.29 -4.23 13.64
N ILE A 9 -45.26 -4.23 12.73
CA ILE A 9 -45.02 -4.47 11.30
C ILE A 9 -44.11 -3.39 10.70
N ILE A 10 -44.35 -2.11 11.04
CA ILE A 10 -43.51 -0.99 10.55
C ILE A 10 -42.07 -1.13 11.06
N LEU A 11 -41.88 -1.45 12.34
CA LEU A 11 -40.56 -1.68 12.93
C LEU A 11 -39.81 -2.84 12.25
N ALA A 12 -40.51 -3.94 11.99
CA ALA A 12 -39.92 -5.09 11.28
C ALA A 12 -39.45 -4.70 9.87
N LEU A 13 -40.24 -3.91 9.14
CA LEU A 13 -39.87 -3.42 7.80
C LEU A 13 -38.64 -2.50 7.82
N ILE A 14 -38.53 -1.62 8.82
CA ILE A 14 -37.36 -0.74 8.97
C ILE A 14 -36.09 -1.56 9.23
N ILE A 15 -36.16 -2.57 10.10
CA ILE A 15 -35.03 -3.45 10.39
C ILE A 15 -34.60 -4.22 9.15
N ILE A 16 -35.56 -4.76 8.38
CA ILE A 16 -35.28 -5.48 7.12
C ILE A 16 -34.62 -4.54 6.10
N ALA A 17 -35.10 -3.30 5.97
CA ALA A 17 -34.50 -2.32 5.08
C ALA A 17 -33.06 -1.97 5.47
N LEU A 18 -32.78 -1.78 6.76
CA LEU A 18 -31.44 -1.52 7.27
C LEU A 18 -30.48 -2.69 7.02
N LEU A 19 -30.95 -3.93 7.23
CA LEU A 19 -30.17 -5.13 6.94
C LEU A 19 -29.89 -5.28 5.43
N ALA A 20 -30.86 -4.96 4.58
CA ALA A 20 -30.69 -5.01 3.12
C ALA A 20 -29.68 -3.98 2.61
N ILE A 21 -29.70 -2.76 3.16
CA ILE A 21 -28.71 -1.71 2.83
C ILE A 21 -27.31 -2.14 3.28
N GLY A 22 -27.16 -2.63 4.52
CA GLY A 22 -25.87 -3.12 5.02
C GLY A 22 -25.32 -4.29 4.21
N ALA A 23 -26.16 -5.24 3.82
CA ALA A 23 -25.76 -6.37 2.97
C ALA A 23 -25.41 -5.93 1.53
N TYR A 24 -26.09 -4.90 1.01
CA TYR A 24 -25.80 -4.34 -0.32
C TYR A 24 -24.46 -3.60 -0.36
N ASP A 25 -24.13 -2.82 0.66
CA ASP A 25 -22.85 -2.13 0.77
C ASP A 25 -21.70 -3.13 0.95
N GLN A 26 -21.89 -4.17 1.77
CA GLN A 26 -20.89 -5.23 1.95
C GLN A 26 -20.68 -6.08 0.68
N ALA A 27 -21.70 -6.24 -0.15
CA ALA A 27 -21.58 -6.92 -1.44
C ALA A 27 -20.87 -6.07 -2.51
N ARG A 28 -20.68 -4.76 -2.28
CA ARG A 28 -20.00 -3.82 -3.17
C ARG A 28 -18.54 -3.58 -2.82
N GLU A 29 -18.02 -4.15 -1.74
CA GLU A 29 -16.57 -4.26 -1.57
C GLU A 29 -16.03 -5.15 -2.70
N GLU A 30 -15.60 -4.50 -3.78
CA GLU A 30 -14.84 -5.16 -4.83
C GLU A 30 -13.65 -5.84 -4.16
N GLN A 31 -13.64 -7.18 -4.18
CA GLN A 31 -12.51 -7.92 -3.67
C GLN A 31 -11.29 -7.55 -4.50
N ILE A 32 -10.39 -6.76 -3.92
CA ILE A 32 -9.11 -6.44 -4.52
C ILE A 32 -8.35 -7.76 -4.67
N ILE A 33 -8.08 -8.15 -5.91
CA ILE A 33 -7.32 -9.36 -6.21
C ILE A 33 -5.83 -9.00 -6.20
N TYR A 34 -5.03 -9.78 -5.48
CA TYR A 34 -3.60 -9.58 -5.34
C TYR A 34 -2.81 -10.66 -6.11
N HIS A 35 -1.61 -10.29 -6.55
CA HIS A 35 -0.64 -11.22 -7.12
C HIS A 35 0.77 -10.88 -6.63
N THR A 36 1.60 -11.89 -6.46
CA THR A 36 3.00 -11.70 -6.06
C THR A 36 3.81 -11.16 -7.25
N VAL A 37 4.56 -10.09 -7.02
CA VAL A 37 5.47 -9.48 -7.99
C VAL A 37 6.88 -9.42 -7.39
N ASN A 38 7.86 -9.75 -8.23
CA ASN A 38 9.27 -9.53 -7.92
C ASN A 38 9.62 -8.08 -8.24
N ILE A 39 9.92 -7.30 -7.21
CA ILE A 39 10.40 -5.92 -7.37
C ILE A 39 11.86 -5.94 -7.81
N THR A 40 12.64 -6.84 -7.21
CA THR A 40 14.00 -7.20 -7.62
C THR A 40 14.13 -8.73 -7.62
N ASP A 41 15.32 -9.26 -7.96
CA ASP A 41 15.56 -10.71 -7.95
C ASP A 41 15.47 -11.33 -6.54
N THR A 42 15.66 -10.51 -5.50
CA THR A 42 15.67 -10.92 -4.09
C THR A 42 14.53 -10.34 -3.27
N PHE A 43 13.73 -9.42 -3.80
CA PHE A 43 12.62 -8.79 -3.08
C PHE A 43 11.29 -8.97 -3.82
N SER A 44 10.29 -9.53 -3.14
CA SER A 44 8.94 -9.73 -3.69
C SER A 44 7.84 -9.36 -2.69
N LEU A 45 6.66 -8.99 -3.19
CA LEU A 45 5.47 -8.71 -2.39
C LEU A 45 4.18 -8.91 -3.20
N ASP A 46 3.04 -9.06 -2.51
CA ASP A 46 1.72 -9.10 -3.17
C ASP A 46 1.23 -7.69 -3.47
N VAL A 47 0.98 -7.36 -4.74
CA VAL A 47 0.36 -6.10 -5.19
C VAL A 47 -1.02 -6.35 -5.78
N PRO A 48 -1.94 -5.37 -5.71
CA PRO A 48 -3.23 -5.49 -6.38
C PRO A 48 -3.05 -5.59 -7.91
N ILE A 49 -3.92 -6.34 -8.57
CA ILE A 49 -3.99 -6.36 -10.04
C ILE A 49 -4.44 -4.98 -10.52
N SER A 50 -3.74 -4.43 -11.51
CA SER A 50 -4.01 -3.12 -12.08
C SER A 50 -3.71 -3.10 -13.57
N ASP A 51 -4.56 -2.40 -14.32
CA ASP A 51 -4.35 -2.15 -15.75
C ASP A 51 -3.59 -0.84 -15.99
N ASN A 52 -3.34 -0.04 -14.94
CA ASN A 52 -2.75 1.29 -15.05
C ASN A 52 -1.42 1.43 -14.30
N VAL A 53 -0.50 0.53 -14.65
CA VAL A 53 0.86 0.46 -14.11
C VAL A 53 1.86 1.04 -15.08
N THR A 54 2.72 1.93 -14.60
CA THR A 54 3.88 2.45 -15.34
C THR A 54 5.16 2.12 -14.60
N LYS A 55 6.22 1.82 -15.35
CA LYS A 55 7.57 1.59 -14.80
C LYS A 55 8.53 2.58 -15.42
N THR A 56 9.17 3.37 -14.58
CA THR A 56 10.17 4.35 -14.98
C THR A 56 11.52 3.94 -14.42
N GLN A 57 12.52 3.86 -15.29
CA GLN A 57 13.91 3.70 -14.87
C GLN A 57 14.49 5.09 -14.61
N VAL A 58 14.83 5.37 -13.35
CA VAL A 58 15.46 6.64 -12.95
C VAL A 58 16.96 6.57 -13.22
N SER A 59 17.56 5.42 -12.92
CA SER A 59 18.97 5.13 -13.14
C SER A 59 19.18 3.63 -13.42
N PRO A 60 20.41 3.15 -13.70
CA PRO A 60 20.70 1.72 -13.77
C PRO A 60 20.38 0.93 -12.49
N HIS A 61 20.31 1.60 -11.34
CA HIS A 61 20.13 0.96 -10.02
C HIS A 61 18.80 1.30 -9.37
N MET A 62 18.03 2.25 -9.95
CA MET A 62 16.78 2.74 -9.38
C MET A 62 15.63 2.69 -10.39
N HIS A 63 14.52 2.12 -9.95
CA HIS A 63 13.26 2.07 -10.68
C HIS A 63 12.11 2.58 -9.81
N ILE A 64 11.13 3.19 -10.46
CA ILE A 64 9.87 3.59 -9.84
C ILE A 64 8.75 2.89 -10.61
N VAL A 65 7.89 2.19 -9.89
CA VAL A 65 6.64 1.61 -10.39
C VAL A 65 5.48 2.43 -9.82
N ASN A 66 4.64 2.96 -10.70
CA ASN A 66 3.46 3.73 -10.33
C ASN A 66 2.21 3.00 -10.82
N ASP A 67 1.36 2.62 -9.88
CA ASP A 67 0.01 2.14 -10.13
C ASP A 67 -0.99 3.24 -9.74
N SER A 68 -1.47 3.95 -10.74
CA SER A 68 -2.39 5.07 -10.52
C SER A 68 -3.84 4.62 -10.25
N GLN A 69 -4.20 3.37 -10.56
CA GLN A 69 -5.51 2.82 -10.24
C GLN A 69 -5.63 2.58 -8.73
N ASN A 70 -4.60 2.00 -8.12
CA ASN A 70 -4.59 1.69 -6.69
C ASN A 70 -3.84 2.72 -5.83
N ASN A 71 -3.35 3.81 -6.43
CA ASN A 71 -2.55 4.86 -5.77
C ASN A 71 -1.32 4.30 -5.05
N ILE A 72 -0.57 3.44 -5.73
CA ILE A 72 0.65 2.82 -5.21
C ILE A 72 1.84 3.36 -5.99
N GLU A 73 2.89 3.75 -5.26
CA GLU A 73 4.21 3.99 -5.82
C GLU A 73 5.21 3.08 -5.10
N ILE A 74 6.02 2.36 -5.87
CA ILE A 74 7.11 1.52 -5.36
C ILE A 74 8.40 2.03 -5.97
N THR A 75 9.28 2.58 -5.14
CA THR A 75 10.64 2.96 -5.54
C THR A 75 11.59 1.87 -5.06
N SER A 76 12.34 1.27 -5.98
CA SER A 76 13.35 0.26 -5.67
C SER A 76 14.74 0.76 -6.07
N PHE A 77 15.69 0.69 -5.14
CA PHE A 77 17.10 0.97 -5.35
C PHE A 77 17.92 -0.25 -4.92
N ASN A 78 18.61 -0.89 -5.87
CA ASN A 78 19.47 -2.05 -5.59
C ASN A 78 20.94 -1.64 -5.69
N MET A 79 21.67 -1.81 -4.59
CA MET A 79 23.10 -1.43 -4.52
C MET A 79 24.01 -2.38 -5.30
N GLY A 80 23.54 -3.60 -5.63
CA GLY A 80 24.29 -4.58 -6.41
C GLY A 80 25.69 -4.88 -5.90
N ASN A 81 26.57 -5.32 -6.80
CA ASN A 81 28.02 -5.46 -6.55
C ASN A 81 28.81 -4.29 -7.18
N GLU A 82 28.17 -3.13 -7.30
CA GLU A 82 28.74 -1.97 -7.98
C GLU A 82 29.70 -1.19 -7.08
N SER A 83 30.60 -0.42 -7.70
CA SER A 83 31.52 0.41 -6.94
C SER A 83 30.75 1.51 -6.20
N THR A 84 31.15 1.81 -4.95
CA THR A 84 30.50 2.84 -4.13
C THR A 84 30.38 4.19 -4.84
N LEU A 85 31.38 4.58 -5.64
CA LEU A 85 31.37 5.84 -6.39
C LEU A 85 30.22 5.94 -7.41
N ASN A 86 29.84 4.82 -8.03
CA ASN A 86 28.73 4.78 -9.01
C ASN A 86 27.35 4.88 -8.34
N LEU A 87 27.28 4.57 -7.04
CA LEU A 87 26.03 4.50 -6.28
C LEU A 87 25.76 5.75 -5.43
N ILE A 88 26.72 6.67 -5.31
CA ILE A 88 26.59 7.85 -4.43
C ILE A 88 25.38 8.70 -4.82
N GLU A 89 25.20 8.97 -6.12
CA GLU A 89 24.11 9.83 -6.59
C GLU A 89 22.75 9.18 -6.32
N ASP A 90 22.55 7.94 -6.79
CA ASP A 90 21.32 7.18 -6.60
C ASP A 90 21.00 6.94 -5.12
N GLY A 91 22.01 6.55 -4.33
CA GLY A 91 21.85 6.34 -2.89
C GLY A 91 21.50 7.64 -2.16
N SER A 92 22.10 8.77 -2.53
CA SER A 92 21.77 10.08 -1.97
C SER A 92 20.35 10.50 -2.33
N GLN A 93 19.92 10.27 -3.58
CA GLN A 93 18.55 10.53 -4.01
C GLN A 93 17.54 9.67 -3.26
N TYR A 94 17.83 8.38 -3.07
CA TYR A 94 16.99 7.47 -2.31
C TYR A 94 16.81 7.93 -0.86
N ILE A 95 17.93 8.24 -0.18
CA ILE A 95 17.90 8.73 1.21
C ILE A 95 17.13 10.05 1.30
N TYR A 96 17.36 10.98 0.37
CA TYR A 96 16.63 12.24 0.32
C TYR A 96 15.12 12.03 0.18
N THR A 97 14.69 11.15 -0.72
CA THR A 97 13.28 10.78 -0.91
C THR A 97 12.69 10.18 0.37
N GLN A 98 13.38 9.23 1.00
CA GLN A 98 12.96 8.63 2.26
C GLN A 98 12.74 9.68 3.35
N GLU A 99 13.72 10.57 3.57
CA GLU A 99 13.61 11.60 4.61
C GLU A 99 12.53 12.64 4.28
N SER A 100 12.30 12.93 2.99
CA SER A 100 11.22 13.82 2.56
C SER A 100 9.83 13.27 2.94
N TYR A 101 9.61 11.95 2.82
CA TYR A 101 8.35 11.32 3.23
C TYR A 101 8.14 11.31 4.73
N LYS A 102 9.22 11.21 5.53
CA LYS A 102 9.14 11.26 6.99
C LYS A 102 8.83 12.67 7.51
N LEU A 103 9.16 13.72 6.75
CA LEU A 103 8.98 15.09 7.20
C LEU A 103 7.50 15.40 7.41
N GLY A 104 7.10 15.54 8.67
CA GLY A 104 5.71 15.80 9.06
C GLY A 104 4.78 14.58 9.04
N ALA A 105 5.32 13.38 8.78
CA ALA A 105 4.58 12.12 8.93
C ALA A 105 4.67 11.60 10.37
N GLU A 106 3.64 10.87 10.80
CA GLU A 106 3.61 10.19 12.09
C GLU A 106 4.01 8.72 11.94
N GLN A 107 4.82 8.21 12.87
CA GLN A 107 5.17 6.79 12.90
C GLN A 107 4.00 5.99 13.48
N ILE A 108 3.57 4.97 12.76
CA ILE A 108 2.55 4.02 13.19
C ILE A 108 3.05 2.58 13.02
N SER A 109 2.37 1.64 13.68
CA SER A 109 2.59 0.20 13.46
C SER A 109 1.44 -0.35 12.62
N LEU A 110 1.77 -1.01 11.51
CA LEU A 110 0.81 -1.66 10.63
C LEU A 110 1.34 -3.06 10.28
N SER A 111 0.54 -4.11 10.49
CA SER A 111 0.94 -5.50 10.26
C SER A 111 2.28 -5.90 10.91
N ASN A 112 2.61 -5.36 12.08
CA ASN A 112 3.92 -5.52 12.78
C ASN A 112 5.12 -4.87 12.08
N HIS A 113 4.90 -3.99 11.10
CA HIS A 113 5.93 -3.18 10.47
C HIS A 113 5.79 -1.72 10.89
N THR A 114 6.93 -1.01 10.92
CA THR A 114 6.92 0.45 11.04
C THR A 114 6.48 1.06 9.72
N VAL A 115 5.44 1.89 9.78
CA VAL A 115 4.91 2.64 8.64
C VAL A 115 4.82 4.11 9.05
N TRP A 116 5.10 5.02 8.11
CA TRP A 116 4.92 6.45 8.30
C TRP A 116 3.63 6.88 7.64
N TYR A 117 2.77 7.60 8.36
CA TYR A 117 1.53 8.12 7.81
C TYR A 117 1.59 9.64 7.72
N ASN A 118 1.45 10.17 6.50
CA ASN A 118 1.36 11.60 6.26
C ASN A 118 -0.11 11.99 6.14
N ARG A 119 -0.63 12.70 7.16
CA ARG A 119 -2.03 13.14 7.20
C ARG A 119 -2.39 14.15 6.10
N LYS A 120 -1.44 14.98 5.69
CA LYS A 120 -1.68 16.03 4.68
C LYS A 120 -1.97 15.42 3.31
N ASP A 121 -1.19 14.41 2.94
CA ASP A 121 -1.30 13.75 1.64
C ASP A 121 -2.13 12.46 1.69
N SER A 122 -2.52 12.03 2.90
CA SER A 122 -3.24 10.78 3.20
C SER A 122 -2.53 9.54 2.65
N ASN A 123 -1.20 9.50 2.79
CA ASN A 123 -0.36 8.41 2.31
C ASN A 123 0.28 7.65 3.48
N TYR A 124 0.31 6.34 3.36
CA TYR A 124 1.12 5.42 4.14
C TYR A 124 2.43 5.17 3.40
N ILE A 125 3.54 5.14 4.13
CA ILE A 125 4.89 4.94 3.59
C ILE A 125 5.61 3.86 4.39
N ALA A 126 6.06 2.81 3.71
CA ALA A 126 6.89 1.75 4.28
C ALA A 126 8.28 1.77 3.63
N PHE A 127 9.30 1.49 4.45
CA PHE A 127 10.69 1.42 4.01
C PHE A 127 11.26 0.04 4.34
N PHE A 128 11.90 -0.60 3.37
CA PHE A 128 12.56 -1.89 3.51
C PHE A 128 14.01 -1.77 3.05
N SER A 129 14.94 -2.14 3.93
CA SER A 129 16.38 -2.25 3.64
C SER A 129 16.93 -3.50 4.32
N PRO A 130 16.64 -4.71 3.81
CA PRO A 130 17.02 -5.96 4.46
C PRO A 130 18.53 -6.14 4.48
N GLU A 131 19.12 -6.48 5.63
CA GLU A 131 20.58 -6.63 5.78
C GLU A 131 21.19 -7.76 4.92
N ASN A 132 20.37 -8.75 4.56
CA ASN A 132 20.78 -9.92 3.76
C ASN A 132 20.66 -9.70 2.24
N THR A 133 20.15 -8.54 1.81
CA THR A 133 19.98 -8.18 0.41
C THR A 133 20.62 -6.82 0.14
N ASN A 134 20.86 -6.51 -1.13
CA ASN A 134 21.28 -5.16 -1.53
C ASN A 134 20.08 -4.27 -1.88
N ASP A 135 18.86 -4.70 -1.53
CA ASP A 135 17.62 -4.04 -1.88
C ASP A 135 17.25 -2.93 -0.91
N ASN A 136 16.81 -1.80 -1.44
CA ASN A 136 16.18 -0.74 -0.70
C ASN A 136 14.86 -0.40 -1.40
N VAL A 137 13.75 -0.54 -0.70
CA VAL A 137 12.41 -0.37 -1.27
C VAL A 137 11.60 0.61 -0.44
N ILE A 138 11.04 1.61 -1.11
CA ILE A 138 10.01 2.51 -0.58
C ILE A 138 8.68 2.10 -1.18
N ILE A 139 7.67 1.88 -0.35
CA ILE A 139 6.29 1.64 -0.79
C ILE A 139 5.44 2.79 -0.26
N VAL A 140 4.74 3.48 -1.15
CA VAL A 140 3.77 4.53 -0.83
C VAL A 140 2.40 4.08 -1.29
N CYS A 141 1.39 4.16 -0.42
CA CYS A 141 0.02 3.77 -0.74
C CYS A 141 -0.98 4.63 0.03
N LYS A 142 -2.11 4.98 -0.59
CA LYS A 142 -3.20 5.70 0.09
C LYS A 142 -4.11 4.82 0.94
N ASP A 143 -4.26 3.56 0.53
CA ASP A 143 -5.17 2.64 1.19
C ASP A 143 -4.46 1.82 2.29
N ASN A 144 -5.03 1.84 3.48
CA ASN A 144 -4.46 1.19 4.65
C ASN A 144 -4.45 -0.34 4.52
N GLU A 145 -5.53 -0.92 4.00
CA GLU A 145 -5.66 -2.38 3.88
C GLU A 145 -4.70 -2.93 2.81
N THR A 146 -4.60 -2.22 1.69
CA THR A 146 -3.66 -2.52 0.61
C THR A 146 -2.22 -2.39 1.10
N MET A 147 -1.88 -1.33 1.84
CA MET A 147 -0.56 -1.21 2.47
C MET A 147 -0.30 -2.36 3.44
N ALA A 148 -1.25 -2.67 4.33
CA ALA A 148 -1.13 -3.75 5.31
C ALA A 148 -0.92 -5.12 4.65
N ARG A 149 -1.58 -5.35 3.51
CA ARG A 149 -1.43 -6.57 2.71
C ARG A 149 -0.07 -6.62 2.01
N MET A 150 0.35 -5.54 1.36
CA MET A 150 1.65 -5.46 0.70
C MET A 150 2.79 -5.75 1.69
N ILE A 151 2.83 -5.04 2.82
CA ILE A 151 3.94 -5.18 3.78
C ILE A 151 3.96 -6.55 4.47
N SER A 152 2.80 -7.16 4.73
CA SER A 152 2.72 -8.49 5.38
C SER A 152 3.14 -9.66 4.49
N THR A 153 3.26 -9.42 3.19
CA THR A 153 3.60 -10.45 2.19
C THR A 153 5.01 -10.28 1.62
N VAL A 154 5.74 -9.27 2.09
CA VAL A 154 7.13 -9.02 1.70
C VAL A 154 8.00 -10.25 2.00
N LYS A 155 8.84 -10.63 1.04
CA LYS A 155 9.85 -11.69 1.16
C LYS A 155 11.19 -11.21 0.61
N TYR A 156 12.25 -11.50 1.36
CA TYR A 156 13.65 -11.22 1.06
C TYR A 156 14.57 -12.17 1.85
#